data_AF-A0A9E3IIM3-F1
#
_entry.id   AF-A0A9E3IIM3-F1
#
_cell.length_a   1.000
_cell.length_b   1.000
_cell.length_c   1.000
_cell.angle_alpha   90.00
_cell.angle_beta   90.00
_cell.angle_gamma   90.00
#
_symmetry.space_group_name_H-M   'P 1'
#
loop_
_entity.id
_entity.type
_entity.pdbx_description
1 polymer ?
#
loop_
_entity_poly.entity_id
_entity_poly.type
_entity_poly.pdbx_seq_one_letter_code
_entity_poly.pdbx_strand_id
1 'polypeptide(L)' 'MDWFFYAVALPMAVLFLASVVYALYWASRRGQLRDFDQGAASIFDAEEPVGQPTDFFPGKAPGRTPASKS' A
#
# COMPACT_ATOMS: atom_id res chain seq x y z
N MET A 1 34.22 0.94 -26.01
CA MET A 1 33.62 -0.41 -26.06
C MET A 1 32.25 -0.40 -25.37
N ASP A 2 31.55 0.74 -25.41
CA ASP A 2 30.43 1.04 -24.50
C ASP A 2 29.08 0.89 -25.19
N TRP A 3 29.05 1.02 -26.52
CA TRP A 3 27.84 0.85 -27.33
C TRP A 3 27.27 -0.58 -27.29
N PHE A 4 28.11 -1.60 -27.17
CA PHE A 4 27.66 -2.98 -27.03
C PHE A 4 26.85 -3.18 -25.75
N PHE A 5 27.30 -2.58 -24.63
CA PHE A 5 26.57 -2.63 -23.37
C PHE A 5 25.17 -2.03 -23.54
N TYR A 6 25.05 -0.84 -24.14
CA TYR A 6 23.74 -0.23 -24.37
C TYR A 6 22.87 -1.00 -25.35
N ALA A 7 23.46 -1.61 -26.39
CA ALA A 7 22.75 -2.44 -27.36
C ALA A 7 22.12 -3.68 -26.73
N VAL A 8 22.66 -4.18 -25.61
CA VAL A 8 22.10 -5.31 -24.86
C VAL A 8 21.22 -4.85 -23.70
N ALA A 9 21.68 -3.88 -22.93
CA ALA A 9 20.99 -3.40 -21.74
C ALA A 9 19.65 -2.73 -22.06
N LEU A 10 19.56 -1.95 -23.13
CA LEU A 10 18.34 -1.22 -23.48
C LEU A 10 17.20 -2.15 -23.91
N PRO A 11 17.40 -3.13 -24.82
CA PRO A 11 16.36 -4.12 -25.13
C PRO A 11 15.94 -4.94 -23.91
N MET A 12 16.90 -5.34 -23.06
CA MET A 12 16.60 -6.05 -21.81
C MET A 12 15.72 -5.21 -20.87
N ALA A 13 16.01 -3.92 -20.70
CA ALA A 13 15.20 -3.02 -19.90
C ALA A 13 13.79 -2.85 -20.47
N VAL A 14 13.68 -2.72 -21.79
CA VAL A 14 12.37 -2.62 -22.48
C VAL A 14 11.56 -3.90 -22.31
N LEU A 15 12.16 -5.07 -22.49
CA LEU A 15 11.50 -6.36 -22.32
C LEU A 15 11.06 -6.58 -20.88
N PHE A 16 11.91 -6.23 -19.90
CA PHE A 16 11.56 -6.29 -18.49
C PHE A 16 10.37 -5.38 -18.19
N LEU A 17 10.42 -4.11 -18.59
CA LEU A 17 9.33 -3.17 -18.35
C LEU A 17 8.02 -3.63 -19.01
N ALA A 18 8.09 -4.09 -20.26
CA ALA A 18 6.94 -4.64 -20.97
C ALA A 18 6.33 -5.85 -20.23
N SER A 19 7.18 -6.74 -19.69
CA SER A 19 6.73 -7.89 -18.92
C SER A 19 6.01 -7.49 -17.62
N VAL A 20 6.51 -6.47 -16.92
CA VAL A 20 5.91 -5.96 -15.68
C VAL A 20 4.55 -5.33 -15.98
N VAL A 21 4.46 -4.47 -16.99
CA VAL A 21 3.20 -3.85 -17.40
C VAL A 21 2.19 -4.91 -17.84
N TYR A 22 2.62 -5.91 -18.61
CA TYR A 22 1.77 -7.02 -19.01
C TYR A 22 1.27 -7.84 -17.83
N ALA A 23 2.14 -8.19 -16.88
CA ALA A 23 1.79 -8.92 -15.67
C ALA A 23 0.78 -8.13 -14.82
N LEU A 24 0.99 -6.83 -14.66
CA LEU A 24 0.07 -5.94 -13.94
C LEU A 24 -1.30 -5.87 -14.64
N TYR A 25 -1.31 -5.70 -15.96
CA TYR A 25 -2.54 -5.71 -16.76
C TYR A 25 -3.30 -7.04 -16.61
N TRP A 26 -2.58 -8.16 -16.70
CA TRP A 26 -3.15 -9.49 -16.51
C TRP A 26 -3.73 -9.67 -15.11
N ALA A 27 -3.00 -9.26 -14.06
CA ALA A 27 -3.45 -9.33 -12.67
C ALA A 27 -4.72 -8.50 -12.45
N SER A 28 -4.75 -7.28 -12.99
CA SER A 28 -5.94 -6.42 -12.95
C SER A 28 -7.14 -7.08 -13.65
N ARG A 29 -6.95 -7.61 -14.87
CA ARG A 29 -8.02 -8.28 -15.63
C ARG A 29 -8.52 -9.57 -14.97
N ARG A 30 -7.65 -10.29 -14.25
CA ARG A 30 -8.01 -11.51 -13.51
C ARG A 30 -8.59 -11.22 -12.13
N GLY A 31 -8.73 -9.95 -11.75
CA GLY A 31 -9.30 -9.57 -10.46
C GLY A 31 -8.37 -9.82 -9.27
N GLN A 32 -7.08 -10.05 -9.49
CA GLN A 32 -6.09 -10.20 -8.40
C GLN A 32 -5.96 -8.93 -7.55
N LEU A 33 -6.38 -7.80 -8.11
CA LEU A 33 -6.38 -6.47 -7.48
C LEU A 33 -7.76 -6.08 -6.91
N ARG A 34 -8.74 -6.99 -6.90
CA ARG A 34 -10.14 -6.64 -6.59
C ARG A 34 -10.39 -6.47 -5.09
N ASP A 35 -9.76 -7.27 -4.26
CA ASP A 35 -10.08 -7.38 -2.83
C ASP A 35 -9.02 -6.70 -1.94
N PHE A 36 -8.43 -5.60 -2.43
CA PHE A 36 -7.42 -4.83 -1.68
C PHE A 36 -7.96 -4.31 -0.35
N ASP A 37 -9.20 -3.84 -0.32
CA ASP A 37 -9.84 -3.35 0.90
C ASP A 37 -9.99 -4.46 1.96
N GLN A 38 -10.28 -5.69 1.52
CA GLN A 38 -10.38 -6.84 2.42
C GLN A 38 -9.00 -7.21 3.00
N GLY A 39 -7.95 -7.15 2.17
CA GLY A 39 -6.57 -7.31 2.64
C GLY A 39 -6.17 -6.23 3.65
N ALA A 40 -6.51 -4.97 3.37
CA ALA A 40 -6.22 -3.86 4.28
C ALA A 40 -6.99 -3.98 5.61
N ALA A 41 -8.23 -4.46 5.58
CA ALA A 41 -9.04 -4.69 6.76
C ALA A 41 -8.56 -5.88 7.62
N SER A 42 -7.78 -6.82 7.06
CA SER A 42 -7.35 -8.04 7.76
C SER A 42 -6.39 -7.83 8.93
N ILE A 43 -5.80 -6.63 9.04
CA ILE A 43 -4.92 -6.28 10.17
C ILE A 43 -5.70 -5.94 11.44
N PHE A 44 -6.96 -5.53 11.30
CA PHE A 44 -7.83 -5.16 12.40
C PHE A 44 -8.51 -6.43 12.92
N ASP A 45 -8.60 -6.56 14.24
CA ASP A 45 -9.41 -7.61 14.85
C ASP A 45 -10.91 -7.23 14.88
N ALA A 46 -11.74 -8.09 15.47
CA ALA A 46 -13.18 -7.86 15.52
C ALA A 46 -13.60 -6.69 16.45
N GLU A 47 -12.72 -6.24 17.34
CA GLU A 47 -12.99 -5.19 18.32
C GLU A 47 -12.40 -3.84 17.91
N GLU A 48 -11.40 -3.83 17.02
CA GLU A 48 -10.73 -2.62 16.54
C GLU A 48 -11.50 -1.89 15.41
N PRO A 49 -11.75 -0.57 15.55
CA PRO A 49 -12.46 0.19 14.54
C PRO A 49 -11.57 0.57 13.34
N VAL A 50 -11.94 0.10 12.15
CA VAL A 50 -11.27 0.49 10.90
C VAL A 50 -11.43 2.00 10.64
N GLY A 51 -10.31 2.68 10.41
CA GLY A 51 -10.29 4.10 10.05
C GLY A 51 -10.47 5.09 11.22
N GLN A 52 -10.45 4.62 12.47
CA GLN A 52 -10.46 5.48 13.65
C GLN A 52 -9.13 5.38 14.41
N PRO A 53 -8.45 6.50 14.71
CA PRO A 53 -7.31 6.50 15.60
C PRO A 53 -7.73 6.03 17.00
N THR A 54 -7.10 4.99 17.51
CA THR A 54 -7.33 4.45 18.86
C THR A 54 -6.25 4.88 19.85
N ASP A 55 -5.04 5.16 19.37
CA ASP A 55 -3.92 5.66 20.18
C ASP A 55 -3.95 7.19 20.28
N PHE A 56 -3.91 7.68 21.52
CA PHE A 56 -3.86 9.11 21.83
C PHE A 56 -2.81 9.36 22.90
N PHE A 57 -2.00 10.41 22.69
CA PHE A 57 -1.18 10.94 23.78
C PHE A 57 -2.04 11.28 25.00
N PRO A 58 -1.56 11.00 26.22
CA PRO A 58 -2.30 11.30 27.44
C PRO A 58 -2.84 12.74 27.46
N GLY A 59 -4.15 12.88 27.71
CA GLY A 59 -4.84 14.18 27.77
C GLY A 59 -5.31 14.75 26.42
N LYS A 60 -5.08 14.07 25.29
CA LYS A 60 -5.50 14.53 23.95
C LYS A 60 -6.62 13.71 23.29
N ALA A 61 -7.19 12.72 23.99
CA ALA A 61 -8.26 11.91 23.44
C ALA A 61 -9.54 12.75 23.21
N PRO A 62 -10.16 12.70 22.01
CA PRO A 62 -11.39 13.43 21.71
C PRO A 62 -12.52 12.92 22.61
N GLY A 63 -13.16 13.82 23.35
CA GLY A 63 -14.26 13.51 24.28
C GLY A 63 -13.88 13.50 25.77
N ARG A 64 -12.58 13.56 26.13
CA ARG A 64 -12.16 13.90 27.51
C ARG A 64 -11.92 15.40 27.58
N THR A 65 -12.91 16.16 28.04
CA THR A 65 -12.66 17.49 28.60
C THR A 65 -11.60 17.31 29.68
N PRO A 66 -10.43 18.00 29.61
CA PRO A 66 -9.43 17.87 30.66
C PRO A 66 -10.11 18.28 31.96
N ALA A 67 -10.18 17.34 32.92
CA ALA A 67 -10.62 17.66 34.26
C ALA A 67 -9.78 18.83 34.73
N SER A 68 -10.43 19.98 34.89
CA SER A 68 -9.83 21.20 35.43
C SER A 68 -9.09 20.81 36.70
N LYS A 69 -7.76 20.80 36.65
CA LYS A 69 -6.94 20.64 37.84
C LYS A 69 -7.17 21.90 38.67
N SER A 70 -8.00 21.76 39.71
CA SER A 70 -8.11 22.70 40.83
C SER A 70 -6.82 22.72 41.63
#